data_AF-A0A2V8UCK7-F1
#
_entry.id   AF-A0A2V8UCK7-F1
#
_cell.length_a   1.000
_cell.length_b   1.000
_cell.length_c   1.000
_cell.angle_alpha   90.00
_cell.angle_beta   90.00
_cell.angle_gamma   90.00
#
_symmetry.space_group_name_H-M   'P 1'
#
loop_
_entity.id
_entity.type
_entity.pdbx_description
1 polymer ?
#
loop_
_entity_poly.entity_id
_entity_poly.type
_entity_poly.pdbx_seq_one_letter_code
_entity_poly.pdbx_strand_id
1 'polypeptide(L)'
;MKLGLFTALFSDLTLDEVISRIRPLEIQAVELAAGNYGAPKHVHPDWIEQPDKLAELRRKLDDAGLIVSALGCGGNVLHPTLGPQHADTQRRTILLAEKLGVSTVIDFSGCAGDSENANTRTSSPWPGFRITPKFSSGSGNRK
;
A
#
# COMPACT_ATOMS: atom_id res chain seq x y z
N MET A 1 -11.19 11.21 17.72
CA MET A 1 -10.79 10.88 16.33
C MET A 1 -9.27 10.95 16.27
N LYS A 2 -8.59 9.95 15.70
CA LYS A 2 -7.12 9.92 15.57
C LYS A 2 -6.71 10.29 14.15
N LEU A 3 -5.65 11.09 13.99
CA LEU A 3 -5.08 11.37 12.68
C LEU A 3 -4.21 10.19 12.22
N GLY A 4 -4.49 9.71 11.01
CA GLY A 4 -3.81 8.55 10.42
C GLY A 4 -3.00 8.92 9.18
N LEU A 5 -1.95 8.15 8.92
CA LEU A 5 -1.11 8.25 7.72
C LEU A 5 -0.99 6.90 7.02
N PHE A 6 -1.16 6.88 5.70
CA PHE A 6 -0.83 5.71 4.89
C PHE A 6 0.65 5.69 4.51
N THR A 7 1.38 4.69 5.02
CA THR A 7 2.84 4.61 4.89
C THR A 7 3.32 4.25 3.48
N ALA A 8 2.43 3.85 2.56
CA ALA A 8 2.79 3.66 1.15
C ALA A 8 3.40 4.91 0.52
N LEU A 9 3.02 6.11 0.98
CA LEU A 9 3.59 7.39 0.52
C LEU A 9 5.07 7.56 0.89
N PHE A 10 5.59 6.71 1.77
CA PHE A 10 6.97 6.71 2.23
C PHE A 10 7.68 5.38 1.95
N SER A 11 7.35 4.70 0.83
CA SER A 11 7.94 3.41 0.46
C SER A 11 9.48 3.42 0.28
N ASP A 12 10.06 4.61 0.13
CA ASP A 12 11.51 4.80 -0.03
C ASP A 12 12.23 4.98 1.32
N LEU A 13 11.49 5.09 2.41
CA LEU A 13 12.01 5.24 3.76
C LEU A 13 11.92 3.93 4.54
N THR A 14 12.76 3.79 5.55
CA THR A 14 12.60 2.80 6.60
C THR A 14 11.48 3.21 7.56
N LEU A 15 10.92 2.24 8.30
CA LEU A 15 9.88 2.55 9.29
C LEU A 15 10.36 3.54 10.35
N ASP A 16 11.62 3.45 10.77
CA ASP A 16 12.20 4.33 11.78
C ASP A 16 12.32 5.79 11.27
N GLU A 17 12.64 5.98 9.98
CA GLU A 17 12.62 7.29 9.33
C GLU A 17 11.20 7.85 9.19
N VAL A 18 10.22 6.99 8.87
CA VAL A 18 8.80 7.39 8.83
C VAL A 18 8.35 7.85 10.21
N ILE A 19 8.57 7.05 11.26
CA ILE A 19 8.23 7.39 12.64
C ILE A 19 8.85 8.74 13.04
N SER A 20 10.13 8.94 12.73
CA SER A 20 10.84 10.18 13.04
C SER A 20 10.23 11.41 12.36
N ARG A 21 9.72 11.25 11.12
CA ARG A 21 9.07 12.34 10.38
C ARG A 21 7.66 12.67 10.88
N ILE A 22 6.91 11.66 11.35
CA ILE A 22 5.48 11.82 11.67
C ILE A 22 5.24 12.19 13.12
N ARG A 23 6.15 11.85 14.04
CA ARG A 23 6.03 12.19 15.46
C ARG A 23 5.85 13.70 15.73
N PRO A 24 6.64 14.61 15.12
CA PRO A 24 6.46 16.05 15.33
C PRO A 24 5.13 16.60 14.79
N LEU A 25 4.46 15.85 13.91
CA LEU A 25 3.17 16.21 13.31
C LEU A 25 1.97 15.70 14.13
N GLU A 26 2.23 15.09 15.29
CA GLU A 26 1.20 14.53 16.19
C GLU A 26 0.28 13.49 15.51
N ILE A 27 0.79 12.78 14.49
CA ILE A 27 0.09 11.65 13.88
C ILE A 27 0.08 10.48 14.86
N GLN A 28 -1.08 9.83 15.01
CA GLN A 28 -1.31 8.82 16.06
C GLN A 28 -1.58 7.42 15.51
N ALA A 29 -1.84 7.30 14.22
CA ALA A 29 -2.17 6.05 13.58
C ALA A 29 -1.45 5.89 12.23
N VAL A 30 -1.11 4.66 11.88
CA VAL A 30 -0.51 4.32 10.59
C VAL A 30 -1.30 3.21 9.91
N GLU A 31 -1.50 3.35 8.60
CA GLU A 31 -1.87 2.26 7.71
C GLU A 31 -0.59 1.72 7.07
N LEU A 32 -0.38 0.41 7.18
CA LEU A 32 0.81 -0.26 6.66
C LEU A 32 0.49 -0.95 5.34
N ALA A 33 1.21 -0.59 4.28
CA ALA A 33 1.11 -1.29 3.00
C ALA A 33 1.75 -2.68 3.12
N ALA A 34 0.94 -3.71 2.91
CA ALA A 34 1.31 -5.11 3.03
C ALA A 34 1.43 -5.82 1.66
N GLY A 35 1.23 -5.16 0.52
CA GLY A 35 1.54 -5.78 -0.78
C GLY A 35 0.62 -5.37 -1.92
N ASN A 36 0.65 -6.17 -2.99
CA ASN A 36 -0.02 -5.91 -4.27
C ASN A 36 0.46 -4.60 -4.90
N TYR A 37 -0.43 -3.62 -5.10
CA TYR A 37 -0.03 -2.33 -5.66
C TYR A 37 0.77 -1.48 -4.66
N GLY A 38 0.67 -1.76 -3.36
CA GLY A 38 1.49 -1.14 -2.33
C GLY A 38 2.79 -1.90 -2.12
N ALA A 39 3.92 -1.20 -2.02
CA ALA A 39 5.20 -1.84 -1.70
C ALA A 39 5.23 -2.28 -0.21
N PRO A 40 5.48 -3.56 0.10
CA PRO A 40 5.51 -4.09 1.47
C PRO A 40 6.82 -3.75 2.20
N LYS A 41 7.06 -2.46 2.44
CA LYS A 41 8.34 -1.93 2.94
C LYS A 41 8.44 -1.93 4.46
N HIS A 42 7.33 -1.62 5.12
CA HIS A 42 7.25 -1.51 6.59
C HIS A 42 6.65 -2.75 7.24
N VAL A 43 5.90 -3.54 6.47
CA VAL A 43 5.35 -4.82 6.87
C VAL A 43 5.27 -5.73 5.64
N HIS A 44 5.55 -7.02 5.81
CA HIS A 44 5.49 -8.00 4.72
C HIS A 44 4.55 -9.17 5.07
N PRO A 45 3.72 -9.65 4.13
CA PRO A 45 2.78 -10.76 4.38
C PRO A 45 3.46 -12.02 4.90
N ASP A 46 4.65 -12.32 4.39
CA ASP A 46 5.44 -13.50 4.79
C ASP A 46 5.94 -13.45 6.24
N TRP A 47 5.76 -12.33 6.95
CA TRP A 47 6.04 -12.26 8.38
C TRP A 47 5.00 -12.99 9.23
N ILE A 48 3.93 -13.51 8.62
CA ILE A 48 2.94 -14.39 9.27
C ILE A 48 3.60 -15.58 9.99
N GLU A 49 4.70 -16.10 9.45
CA GLU A 49 5.50 -17.20 10.03
C GLU A 49 6.72 -16.71 10.84
N GLN A 50 6.84 -15.41 11.09
CA GLN A 50 8.01 -14.78 11.71
C GLN A 50 7.61 -13.97 12.94
N PRO A 51 7.25 -14.62 14.07
CA PRO A 51 6.73 -13.96 15.26
C PRO A 51 7.68 -12.90 15.83
N ASP A 52 9.00 -13.10 15.72
CA ASP A 52 10.01 -12.15 16.18
C ASP A 52 9.92 -10.80 15.44
N LYS A 53 9.67 -10.83 14.13
CA LYS A 53 9.49 -9.60 13.33
C LYS A 53 8.20 -8.88 13.67
N LEU A 54 7.12 -9.62 13.95
CA LEU A 54 5.85 -9.04 14.38
C LEU A 54 6.00 -8.37 15.76
N ALA A 55 6.72 -9.02 16.67
CA ALA A 55 7.02 -8.48 18.00
C ALA A 55 7.89 -7.21 17.91
N GLU A 56 8.91 -7.21 17.04
CA GLU A 56 9.74 -6.03 16.80
C GLU A 56 8.92 -4.87 16.21
N LEU A 57 8.13 -5.14 15.17
CA LEU A 57 7.24 -4.14 14.56
C LEU A 57 6.31 -3.52 15.59
N ARG A 58 5.66 -4.36 16.40
CA ARG A 58 4.74 -3.90 17.45
C ARG A 58 5.46 -3.04 18.48
N ARG A 59 6.62 -3.47 18.97
CA ARG A 59 7.42 -2.69 19.92
C ARG A 59 7.79 -1.32 19.35
N LYS A 60 8.28 -1.26 18.11
CA LYS A 60 8.63 0.02 17.46
C LYS A 60 7.46 1.00 17.39
N LEU A 61 6.27 0.50 17.05
CA LEU A 61 5.07 1.32 16.96
C LEU A 61 4.56 1.75 18.35
N ASP A 62 4.56 0.83 19.33
CA ASP A 62 4.17 1.11 20.70
C ASP A 62 5.09 2.15 21.36
N ASP A 63 6.41 2.02 21.18
CA ASP A 63 7.43 2.96 21.67
C ASP A 63 7.27 4.37 21.06
N ALA A 64 6.72 4.44 19.85
CA ALA A 64 6.39 5.69 19.16
C ALA A 64 5.01 6.25 19.55
N GLY A 65 4.21 5.51 20.33
CA GLY A 65 2.83 5.87 20.67
C GLY A 65 1.86 5.77 19.48
N LEU A 66 2.21 4.98 18.46
CA LEU A 66 1.43 4.80 17.24
C LEU A 66 0.56 3.54 17.32
N ILE A 67 -0.64 3.61 16.76
CA ILE A 67 -1.46 2.43 16.51
C ILE A 67 -1.44 2.06 15.02
N VAL A 68 -1.60 0.77 14.70
CA VAL A 68 -1.92 0.36 13.33
C VAL A 68 -3.42 0.48 13.12
N SER A 69 -3.86 1.39 12.26
CA SER A 69 -5.29 1.56 11.95
C SER A 69 -5.80 0.50 10.99
N ALA A 70 -4.98 0.09 10.02
CA ALA A 70 -5.32 -0.92 9.02
C ALA A 70 -4.05 -1.48 8.34
N LEU A 71 -4.20 -2.65 7.70
CA LEU A 71 -3.25 -3.15 6.70
C LEU A 71 -3.83 -2.96 5.30
N GLY A 72 -3.07 -2.37 4.39
CA GLY A 72 -3.48 -2.16 3.01
C GLY A 72 -2.86 -3.19 2.07
N CYS A 73 -3.67 -3.91 1.30
CA CYS A 73 -3.23 -4.88 0.30
C CYS A 73 -3.95 -4.71 -1.04
N GLY A 74 -4.34 -3.48 -1.39
CA GLY A 74 -5.07 -3.16 -2.61
C GLY A 74 -4.45 -3.78 -3.86
N GLY A 75 -5.19 -4.69 -4.49
CA GLY A 75 -4.79 -5.42 -5.69
C GLY A 75 -5.92 -5.54 -6.71
N ASN A 76 -5.79 -6.53 -7.59
CA ASN A 76 -6.88 -6.91 -8.49
C ASN A 76 -6.94 -8.43 -8.58
N VAL A 77 -7.76 -9.05 -7.74
CA VAL A 77 -7.99 -10.51 -7.72
C VAL A 77 -8.72 -11.01 -8.95
N LEU A 78 -9.44 -10.12 -9.63
CA LEU A 78 -10.13 -10.41 -10.88
C LEU A 78 -9.23 -10.26 -12.12
N HIS A 79 -7.95 -9.89 -11.93
CA HIS A 79 -7.03 -9.75 -13.04
C HIS A 79 -6.80 -11.12 -13.71
N PRO A 80 -6.91 -11.25 -15.04
CA PRO A 80 -6.81 -12.55 -15.71
C PRO A 80 -5.52 -13.33 -15.42
N THR A 81 -4.39 -12.62 -15.31
CA THR A 81 -3.07 -13.24 -15.06
C THR A 81 -2.54 -13.05 -13.63
N LEU A 82 -2.74 -11.88 -13.02
CA LEU A 82 -2.22 -11.56 -11.68
C LEU A 82 -3.19 -11.90 -10.53
N GLY A 83 -4.43 -12.25 -10.86
CA GLY A 83 -5.50 -12.47 -9.88
C GLY A 83 -5.13 -13.46 -8.77
N PRO A 84 -4.62 -14.67 -9.11
CA PRO A 84 -4.21 -15.65 -8.09
C PRO A 84 -3.13 -15.14 -7.14
N GLN A 85 -2.12 -14.42 -7.65
CA GLN A 85 -1.04 -13.84 -6.82
C GLN A 85 -1.59 -12.75 -5.89
N HIS A 86 -2.48 -11.88 -6.40
CA HIS A 86 -3.11 -10.85 -5.59
C HIS A 86 -4.00 -11.44 -4.49
N ALA A 87 -4.74 -12.51 -4.80
CA ALA A 87 -5.59 -13.21 -3.85
C ALA A 87 -4.78 -13.88 -2.74
N ASP A 88 -3.64 -14.50 -3.06
CA ASP A 88 -2.72 -15.06 -2.06
C ASP A 88 -2.20 -13.97 -1.12
N THR A 89 -1.76 -12.84 -1.68
CA THR A 89 -1.29 -11.68 -0.90
C THR A 89 -2.38 -11.14 0.03
N GLN A 90 -3.62 -11.03 -0.44
CA GLN A 90 -4.76 -10.61 0.38
C GLN A 90 -5.02 -11.58 1.53
N ARG A 91 -5.07 -12.90 1.23
CA ARG A 91 -5.28 -13.93 2.25
C ARG A 91 -4.21 -13.88 3.34
N ARG A 92 -2.93 -13.78 2.94
CA ARG A 92 -1.82 -13.64 3.90
C ARG A 92 -1.93 -12.36 4.72
N THR A 93 -2.34 -11.25 4.11
CA THR A 93 -2.54 -9.98 4.81
C THR A 93 -3.65 -10.07 5.86
N ILE A 94 -4.75 -10.77 5.56
CA ILE A 94 -5.85 -11.01 6.52
C ILE A 94 -5.36 -11.79 7.73
N LEU A 95 -4.63 -12.88 7.51
CA LEU A 95 -4.07 -13.69 8.60
C LEU A 95 -2.98 -12.94 9.38
N LEU A 96 -2.20 -12.10 8.70
CA LEU A 96 -1.25 -11.20 9.35
C LEU A 96 -1.95 -10.17 10.24
N ALA A 97 -3.08 -9.61 9.79
CA ALA A 97 -3.88 -8.67 10.56
C ALA A 97 -4.38 -9.30 11.87
N GLU A 98 -4.84 -10.56 11.82
CA GLU A 98 -5.21 -11.34 13.00
C GLU A 98 -4.04 -11.42 14.00
N LYS A 99 -2.84 -11.80 13.54
CA LYS A 99 -1.65 -11.91 14.41
C LYS A 99 -1.21 -10.58 15.02
N LEU A 100 -1.41 -9.47 14.29
CA LEU A 100 -1.09 -8.13 14.77
C LEU A 100 -2.22 -7.51 15.62
N GLY A 101 -3.37 -8.17 15.73
CA GLY A 101 -4.54 -7.63 16.43
C GLY A 101 -5.19 -6.44 15.71
N VAL A 102 -5.02 -6.34 14.39
CA VAL A 102 -5.58 -5.27 13.56
C VAL A 102 -6.93 -5.73 13.01
N SER A 103 -7.98 -4.96 13.27
CA SER A 103 -9.36 -5.33 12.90
C SER A 103 -9.76 -4.98 11.47
N THR A 104 -8.92 -4.22 10.74
CA THR A 104 -9.26 -3.67 9.43
C THR A 104 -8.19 -3.98 8.39
N VAL A 105 -8.62 -4.53 7.26
CA VAL A 105 -7.80 -4.71 6.05
C VAL A 105 -8.43 -3.92 4.92
N ILE A 106 -7.63 -3.12 4.23
CA ILE A 106 -8.05 -2.27 3.11
C ILE A 106 -7.63 -2.94 1.81
N ASP A 107 -8.59 -3.05 0.90
CA ASP A 107 -8.41 -3.74 -0.36
C ASP A 107 -9.26 -3.11 -1.48
N PHE A 108 -8.99 -3.51 -2.73
CA PHE A 108 -9.76 -3.14 -3.91
C PHE A 108 -10.54 -4.34 -4.45
N SER A 109 -11.77 -4.08 -4.91
CA SER A 109 -12.65 -5.09 -5.50
C SER A 109 -12.10 -5.71 -6.79
N GLY A 110 -11.15 -5.04 -7.46
CA GLY A 110 -10.59 -5.46 -8.74
C GLY A 110 -11.49 -5.18 -9.95
N CYS A 111 -10.98 -5.51 -11.13
CA CYS A 111 -11.67 -5.41 -12.42
C CYS A 111 -11.31 -6.62 -13.29
N ALA A 112 -12.32 -7.33 -13.79
CA ALA A 112 -12.16 -8.53 -14.61
C ALA A 112 -11.57 -8.24 -16.00
N GLY A 113 -11.15 -9.30 -16.69
CA GLY A 113 -10.89 -9.25 -18.13
C GLY A 113 -12.17 -9.03 -18.95
N ASP A 114 -12.01 -8.71 -20.23
CA ASP A 114 -13.14 -8.45 -21.15
C ASP A 114 -13.71 -9.74 -21.76
N SER A 115 -12.99 -10.85 -21.60
CA SER A 115 -13.27 -12.15 -22.20
C SER A 115 -12.48 -13.25 -21.48
N GLU A 116 -12.78 -14.52 -21.76
CA GLU A 116 -12.04 -15.67 -21.21
C GLU A 116 -10.56 -15.69 -21.63
N ASN A 117 -10.24 -15.14 -22.80
CA ASN A 117 -8.88 -15.05 -23.33
C ASN A 117 -8.19 -13.72 -22.99
N ALA A 118 -8.82 -12.90 -22.14
CA ALA A 118 -8.26 -11.61 -21.76
C ALA A 118 -6.92 -11.79 -21.05
N ASN A 119 -5.92 -10.99 -21.42
CA ASN A 119 -4.63 -10.92 -20.74
C ASN A 119 -4.49 -9.64 -19.89
N THR A 120 -5.44 -8.72 -20.01
CA THR A 120 -5.47 -7.42 -19.33
C THR A 120 -6.87 -7.16 -18.75
N ARG A 121 -6.95 -6.23 -17.79
CA ARG A 121 -8.22 -5.80 -17.17
C ARG A 121 -9.03 -4.89 -18.10
N THR A 122 -10.35 -4.93 -18.00
CA THR A 122 -11.32 -4.18 -18.85
C THR A 122 -11.22 -2.66 -18.78
N SER A 123 -10.72 -2.07 -17.70
CA SER A 123 -10.26 -0.67 -17.66
C SER A 123 -9.73 -0.33 -16.27
N SER A 124 -8.96 0.76 -16.20
CA SER A 124 -8.43 1.36 -14.97
C SER A 124 -9.54 2.19 -14.30
N PRO A 125 -9.78 2.14 -12.97
CA PRO A 125 -10.68 3.10 -12.32
C PRO A 125 -10.11 4.53 -12.30
N TRP A 126 -8.83 4.70 -12.67
CA TRP A 126 -8.16 5.98 -12.79
C TRP A 126 -7.71 6.23 -14.23
N PRO A 127 -8.06 7.38 -14.85
CA PRO A 127 -7.52 7.73 -16.15
C PRO A 127 -6.01 7.89 -16.01
N GLY A 128 -5.26 7.28 -16.92
CA GLY A 128 -3.83 7.53 -17.09
C GLY A 128 -3.59 8.95 -17.60
N PHE A 129 -3.90 9.97 -16.79
CA PHE A 129 -3.47 11.33 -17.03
C PHE A 129 -1.98 11.41 -16.65
N ARG A 130 -1.12 10.97 -17.55
CA ARG A 130 0.22 11.56 -17.65
C ARG A 130 -0.01 12.99 -18.14
N ILE A 131 -0.09 13.96 -17.23
CA ILE A 131 0.21 15.34 -17.59
C ILE A 131 1.73 15.37 -17.84
N THR A 132 2.16 15.02 -19.05
CA THR A 132 3.42 15.56 -19.54
C THR A 132 3.12 17.02 -19.89
N PRO A 133 3.73 18.01 -19.23
CA PRO A 133 3.65 19.36 -19.76
C PRO A 133 4.38 19.32 -21.10
N LYS A 134 3.64 19.40 -22.21
CA LYS A 134 4.21 19.82 -23.48
C LYS A 134 4.61 21.28 -23.31
N PHE A 135 5.80 21.53 -22.79
CA PHE A 135 6.49 22.79 -23.08
C PHE A 135 6.82 22.74 -24.57
N SER A 136 5.93 23.28 -25.40
CA SER A 136 6.33 23.70 -26.74
C SER A 136 7.27 24.89 -26.55
N SER A 137 8.57 24.67 -26.72
CA SER A 137 9.52 25.76 -26.95
C SER A 137 9.16 26.43 -28.27
N GLY A 138 8.20 27.35 -28.23
CA GLY A 138 7.98 28.30 -29.30
C GLY A 138 9.22 29.17 -29.41
N SER A 139 10.12 28.84 -30.35
CA SER A 139 11.14 29.76 -30.83
C SER A 139 10.45 30.88 -31.61
N GLY A 140 9.95 31.86 -30.87
CA GLY A 140 9.52 33.14 -31.42
C GLY A 140 10.72 33.84 -32.05
N ASN A 141 10.82 33.72 -33.36
CA ASN A 141 11.80 34.43 -34.17
C ASN A 141 11.39 35.91 -34.18
N ARG A 142 12.03 36.73 -33.34
CA ARG A 142 11.96 38.19 -33.43
C ARG A 142 12.81 38.64 -34.61
N LYS A 143 12.16 39.17 -35.64
CA LYS A 143 12.66 40.24 -36.49
C LYS A 143 11.58 41.30 -36.62
#